data_AF-A0A315WZJ2-F1
#
_entry.id   AF-A0A315WZJ2-F1
#
_cell.length_a   1.000
_cell.length_b   1.000
_cell.length_c   1.000
_cell.angle_alpha   90.00
_cell.angle_beta   90.00
_cell.angle_gamma   90.00
#
_symmetry.space_group_name_H-M   'P 1'
#
loop_
_entity.id
_entity.type
_entity.pdbx_description
1 polymer ?
#
loop_
_entity_poly.entity_id
_entity_poly.type
_entity_poly.pdbx_seq_one_letter_code
_entity_poly.pdbx_strand_id
1 'polypeptide(L)'
;MIKSPKKISKIMNKFSKISLFISIFLLIFSAVSVARAVFSVSSVTISQLENNHATLSWTTSVPTKAVVSYGSTPDDLNIRLSYGVSVYQHDLVLNGLETKKTYYYKIVAIDDSGLEVTTFLQSFSTKDMADTVAPKLIYNNTEQITDNALALRWVSDENTRGTIYYGIEGSTTVAEKIVKDGALKKDHIVYIYNLKAHQPYYVKLHAEDKAGNMVENTFYFTPNSPIKDGSLMEIYAVQPQAFDAELIRPESATIQWSTTLVCASSISYGTKAGSHGKTVQADNGAYGLDHQADLGDLKPNTIYYYVINARDCLYKKNMTSREYSFSTSVPQKVLGVKIGDNQTDSDGDGYPDSLEVTNHYNPWGYGRVVSQLVNQQISWNVHEKSQLTDLQNIVRPQIDKINLDTRSWYTYANAYIYGGYSVSDIVRSIKGAKTVHPNFSLEVWQTSADYQL
;
A
#
# COMPACT_ATOMS: atom_id res chain seq x y z
N MET A 1 33.64 88.33 79.65
CA MET A 1 35.05 88.29 80.07
C MET A 1 35.69 87.04 79.47
N ILE A 2 36.74 87.22 78.66
CA ILE A 2 37.99 86.40 78.62
C ILE A 2 37.80 84.90 78.27
N LYS A 3 38.35 84.29 77.22
CA LYS A 3 39.41 84.59 76.24
C LYS A 3 39.31 83.55 75.11
N SER A 4 39.52 83.98 73.86
CA SER A 4 40.08 83.16 72.76
C SER A 4 41.56 82.83 73.09
N PRO A 5 42.27 81.82 72.53
CA PRO A 5 42.54 81.78 71.08
C PRO A 5 42.91 80.42 70.41
N LYS A 6 42.77 80.38 69.08
CA LYS A 6 43.75 79.95 68.02
C LYS A 6 44.47 78.58 68.14
N LYS A 7 44.84 77.81 67.10
CA LYS A 7 44.80 77.82 65.61
C LYS A 7 45.77 76.67 65.18
N ILE A 8 45.65 76.17 63.93
CA ILE A 8 46.70 75.43 63.14
C ILE A 8 46.86 73.93 63.55
N SER A 9 46.91 72.88 62.72
CA SER A 9 47.40 72.62 61.34
C SER A 9 46.64 71.41 60.75
N LYS A 10 46.19 71.45 59.49
CA LYS A 10 46.87 70.92 58.28
C LYS A 10 47.39 69.46 58.37
N ILE A 11 46.69 68.59 57.64
CA ILE A 11 47.22 67.52 56.76
C ILE A 11 48.03 66.40 57.43
N MET A 12 47.43 65.21 57.57
CA MET A 12 47.87 63.96 56.91
C MET A 12 47.04 62.74 57.36
N ASN A 13 46.22 62.26 56.43
CA ASN A 13 45.90 60.89 56.03
C ASN A 13 46.08 59.67 56.99
N LYS A 14 45.10 58.77 56.85
CA LYS A 14 45.06 57.33 57.20
C LYS A 14 44.99 56.96 58.69
N PHE A 15 43.84 56.46 59.13
CA PHE A 15 43.63 55.04 59.47
C PHE A 15 42.18 54.84 59.97
N SER A 16 41.46 54.00 59.21
CA SER A 16 40.32 53.14 59.56
C SER A 16 39.88 53.01 61.04
N LYS A 17 38.54 53.05 61.21
CA LYS A 17 37.66 52.25 62.11
C LYS A 17 37.27 52.78 63.50
N ILE A 18 35.97 53.08 63.63
CA ILE A 18 34.96 52.52 64.59
C ILE A 18 34.01 53.57 65.18
N SER A 19 32.74 53.38 64.81
CA SER A 19 31.50 53.43 65.63
C SER A 19 30.44 54.51 65.35
N LEU A 20 29.25 53.95 65.10
CA LEU A 20 27.92 54.41 65.51
C LEU A 20 27.11 55.29 64.52
N PHE A 21 26.54 54.64 63.50
CA PHE A 21 25.08 54.61 63.26
C PHE A 21 24.78 53.52 62.19
N ILE A 22 24.96 52.25 62.58
CA ILE A 22 24.35 51.09 61.93
C ILE A 22 23.27 50.62 62.90
N SER A 23 22.04 51.09 62.72
CA SER A 23 20.86 50.51 63.36
C SER A 23 19.57 50.94 62.65
N ILE A 24 19.49 50.69 61.34
CA ILE A 24 18.28 50.24 60.62
C ILE A 24 18.82 49.17 59.65
N PHE A 25 19.11 48.00 60.21
CA PHE A 25 19.48 46.79 59.50
C PHE A 25 18.22 45.91 59.50
N LEU A 26 17.82 45.46 58.30
CA LEU A 26 16.97 44.29 58.07
C LEU A 26 15.69 44.17 58.91
N LEU A 27 14.58 44.73 58.40
CA LEU A 27 13.27 44.12 58.57
C LEU A 27 12.61 43.95 57.19
N ILE A 28 12.72 42.71 56.70
CA ILE A 28 11.72 41.99 55.90
C ILE A 28 11.48 42.48 54.46
N PHE A 29 12.43 42.17 53.58
CA PHE A 29 12.07 41.45 52.35
C PHE A 29 12.90 40.17 52.31
N SER A 30 12.62 39.27 53.26
CA SER A 30 12.82 37.85 52.96
C SER A 30 11.88 37.58 51.79
N ALA A 31 12.42 37.50 50.58
CA ALA A 31 11.77 36.72 49.53
C ALA A 31 11.59 35.34 50.15
N VAL A 32 10.39 35.08 50.69
CA VAL A 32 10.01 33.74 51.07
C VAL A 32 9.95 33.01 49.75
N SER A 33 11.04 32.36 49.38
CA SER A 33 10.97 31.22 48.49
C SER A 33 10.10 30.21 49.23
N VAL A 34 8.79 30.30 49.04
CA VAL A 34 7.91 29.20 49.38
C VAL A 34 8.39 28.08 48.47
N ALA A 35 9.14 27.13 49.03
CA ALA A 35 9.47 25.90 48.32
C ALA A 35 8.12 25.27 47.98
N ARG A 36 7.68 25.43 46.73
CA ARG A 36 6.45 24.83 46.27
C ARG A 36 6.73 23.33 46.25
N ALA A 37 6.00 22.56 47.06
CA ALA A 37 6.13 21.12 47.06
C ALA A 37 5.82 20.61 45.64
N VAL A 38 6.85 20.17 44.93
CA VAL A 38 6.71 19.59 43.61
C VAL A 38 6.13 18.19 43.80
N PHE A 39 5.07 17.87 43.08
CA PHE A 39 4.50 16.52 43.12
C PHE A 39 5.44 15.52 42.40
N SER A 40 5.27 14.24 42.65
CA SER A 40 6.11 13.19 42.08
C SER A 40 5.35 12.31 41.11
N VAL A 41 6.02 11.84 40.07
CA VAL A 41 5.57 10.73 39.21
C VAL A 41 6.28 9.46 39.67
N SER A 42 5.54 8.37 39.88
CA SER A 42 6.05 7.11 40.42
C SER A 42 5.35 5.89 39.81
N SER A 43 5.81 4.69 40.15
CA SER A 43 5.22 3.41 39.73
C SER A 43 5.00 3.31 38.21
N VAL A 44 5.96 3.80 37.43
CA VAL A 44 5.89 3.78 35.97
C VAL A 44 6.12 2.35 35.48
N THR A 45 5.15 1.78 34.77
CA THR A 45 5.20 0.40 34.26
C THR A 45 4.68 0.30 32.84
N ILE A 46 5.21 -0.67 32.09
CA ILE A 46 4.69 -1.11 30.80
C ILE A 46 4.08 -2.49 31.00
N SER A 47 2.85 -2.66 30.53
CA SER A 47 2.09 -3.93 30.60
C SER A 47 1.34 -4.17 29.29
N GLN A 48 0.64 -5.30 29.15
CA GLN A 48 -0.18 -5.65 27.96
C GLN A 48 0.58 -5.45 26.64
N LEU A 49 1.81 -5.96 26.60
CA LEU A 49 2.70 -5.85 25.45
C LEU A 49 2.34 -6.92 24.41
N GLU A 50 1.31 -6.65 23.62
CA GLU A 50 0.77 -7.58 22.63
C GLU A 50 0.25 -6.83 21.40
N ASN A 51 0.14 -7.50 20.24
CA ASN A 51 -0.57 -7.00 19.05
C ASN A 51 -0.34 -5.51 18.72
N ASN A 52 0.93 -5.10 18.63
CA ASN A 52 1.35 -3.72 18.32
C ASN A 52 0.90 -2.65 19.33
N HIS A 53 0.55 -3.03 20.55
CA HIS A 53 0.21 -2.11 21.62
C HIS A 53 0.89 -2.45 22.95
N ALA A 54 0.87 -1.48 23.86
CA ALA A 54 1.31 -1.62 25.24
C ALA A 54 0.58 -0.59 26.11
N THR A 55 0.32 -0.94 27.37
CA THR A 55 -0.27 -0.02 28.34
C THR A 55 0.81 0.55 29.26
N LEU A 56 1.02 1.86 29.19
CA LEU A 56 1.87 2.63 30.08
C LEU A 56 1.05 3.11 31.27
N SER A 57 1.43 2.70 32.48
CA SER A 57 0.76 3.12 33.71
C SER A 57 1.72 3.84 34.64
N TRP A 58 1.23 4.83 35.38
CA TRP A 58 1.99 5.54 36.39
C TRP A 58 1.06 6.13 37.45
N THR A 59 1.64 6.58 38.55
CA THR A 59 0.94 7.30 39.62
C THR A 59 1.56 8.66 39.86
N THR A 60 0.74 9.61 40.33
CA THR A 60 1.18 10.93 40.77
C THR A 60 0.78 11.19 42.21
N SER A 61 1.55 12.00 42.95
CA SER A 61 1.22 12.32 44.35
C SER A 61 0.10 13.36 44.52
N VAL A 62 -0.36 13.95 43.42
CA VAL A 62 -1.54 14.84 43.31
C VAL A 62 -2.32 14.47 42.03
N PRO A 63 -3.60 14.87 41.88
CA PRO A 63 -4.30 14.73 40.61
C PRO A 63 -3.61 15.53 39.51
N THR A 64 -3.33 14.88 38.37
CA THR A 64 -2.68 15.55 37.22
C THR A 64 -3.33 15.15 35.92
N LYS A 65 -3.23 15.98 34.89
CA LYS A 65 -3.29 15.56 33.49
C LYS A 65 -1.88 15.15 33.05
N ALA A 66 -1.73 14.56 31.86
CA ALA A 66 -0.38 14.29 31.35
C ALA A 66 -0.27 14.38 29.83
N VAL A 67 0.96 14.58 29.37
CA VAL A 67 1.38 14.38 27.98
C VAL A 67 2.50 13.35 27.97
N VAL A 68 2.33 12.28 27.21
CA VAL A 68 3.35 11.27 26.98
C VAL A 68 3.94 11.49 25.59
N SER A 69 5.25 11.68 25.51
CA SER A 69 5.98 11.71 24.24
C SER A 69 6.81 10.44 24.11
N TYR A 70 6.73 9.74 22.98
CA TYR A 70 7.50 8.52 22.73
C TYR A 70 7.98 8.42 21.28
N GLY A 71 9.00 7.62 21.04
CA GLY A 71 9.63 7.43 19.73
C GLY A 71 10.59 6.25 19.71
N SER A 72 11.08 5.90 18.52
CA SER A 72 12.00 4.78 18.34
C SER A 72 13.48 5.14 18.51
N THR A 73 13.79 6.42 18.66
CA THR A 73 15.13 6.90 18.96
C THR A 73 15.09 7.75 20.23
N PRO A 74 16.17 7.79 21.02
CA PRO A 74 16.21 8.54 22.27
C PRO A 74 16.14 10.06 22.06
N ASP A 75 16.60 10.55 20.90
CA ASP A 75 16.69 11.98 20.57
C ASP A 75 15.47 12.51 19.81
N ASP A 76 14.60 11.63 19.30
CA ASP A 76 13.39 11.98 18.56
C ASP A 76 12.14 11.25 19.11
N LEU A 77 11.44 11.92 20.03
CA LEU A 77 10.16 11.49 20.60
C LEU A 77 9.00 12.12 19.81
N ASN A 78 8.85 11.68 18.56
CA ASN A 78 7.97 12.29 17.57
C ASN A 78 6.47 12.00 17.76
N ILE A 79 6.09 11.02 18.59
CA ILE A 79 4.68 10.70 18.88
C ILE A 79 4.28 11.30 20.22
N ARG A 80 3.15 12.01 20.26
CA ARG A 80 2.61 12.64 21.47
C ARG A 80 1.17 12.22 21.73
N LEU A 81 0.90 11.81 22.96
CA LEU A 81 -0.41 11.41 23.44
C LEU A 81 -0.78 12.23 24.67
N SER A 82 -2.01 12.73 24.72
CA SER A 82 -2.51 13.50 25.86
C SER A 82 -3.46 12.66 26.70
N TYR A 83 -3.27 12.69 28.02
CA TYR A 83 -4.17 12.14 29.02
C TYR A 83 -4.90 13.32 29.69
N GLY A 84 -6.14 13.57 29.25
CA GLY A 84 -6.86 14.80 29.58
C GLY A 84 -7.58 14.81 30.93
N VAL A 85 -7.65 13.67 31.63
CA VAL A 85 -8.38 13.51 32.90
C VAL A 85 -7.44 13.74 34.07
N SER A 86 -7.85 14.56 35.04
CA SER A 86 -7.06 14.87 36.25
C SER A 86 -7.29 13.82 37.34
N VAL A 87 -6.33 12.91 37.54
CA VAL A 87 -6.42 11.76 38.47
C VAL A 87 -5.05 11.42 39.08
N TYR A 88 -5.01 10.52 40.08
CA TYR A 88 -3.76 10.05 40.71
C TYR A 88 -3.15 8.83 40.01
N GLN A 89 -3.97 8.03 39.35
CA GLN A 89 -3.59 6.80 38.68
C GLN A 89 -3.88 6.96 37.20
N HIS A 90 -2.89 6.66 36.39
CA HIS A 90 -2.95 6.84 34.95
C HIS A 90 -2.65 5.54 34.23
N ASP A 91 -3.29 5.38 33.08
CA ASP A 91 -3.09 4.33 32.12
C ASP A 91 -3.21 4.90 30.71
N LEU A 92 -2.30 4.54 29.83
CA LEU A 92 -2.30 5.05 28.46
C LEU A 92 -1.87 3.94 27.50
N VAL A 93 -2.73 3.67 26.52
CA VAL A 93 -2.44 2.69 25.47
C VAL A 93 -1.56 3.33 24.40
N LEU A 94 -0.35 2.80 24.26
CA LEU A 94 0.58 3.10 23.18
C LEU A 94 0.24 2.20 22.00
N ASN A 95 -0.09 2.77 20.85
CA ASN A 95 -0.50 2.02 19.65
C ASN A 95 0.56 2.11 18.56
N GLY A 96 0.47 1.20 17.57
CA GLY A 96 1.32 1.21 16.38
C GLY A 96 2.77 0.81 16.65
N LEU A 97 3.00 0.05 17.73
CA LEU A 97 4.34 -0.39 18.12
C LEU A 97 4.81 -1.52 17.20
N GLU A 98 5.91 -1.30 16.48
CA GLU A 98 6.61 -2.37 15.79
C GLU A 98 7.23 -3.42 16.74
N THR A 99 7.27 -4.69 16.32
CA THR A 99 7.87 -5.80 17.08
C THR A 99 9.40 -5.75 17.09
N LYS A 100 10.04 -6.33 18.12
CA LYS A 100 11.52 -6.40 18.24
C LYS A 100 12.24 -5.05 18.17
N LYS A 101 11.59 -3.99 18.66
CA LYS A 101 12.08 -2.62 18.65
C LYS A 101 12.17 -2.06 20.07
N THR A 102 13.10 -1.14 20.29
CA THR A 102 13.18 -0.38 21.55
C THR A 102 12.52 0.97 21.34
N TYR A 103 11.63 1.34 22.26
CA TYR A 103 10.99 2.64 22.31
C TYR A 103 11.46 3.42 23.52
N TYR A 104 11.56 4.73 23.35
CA TYR A 104 11.92 5.68 24.39
C TYR A 104 10.73 6.59 24.67
N TYR A 105 10.56 7.01 25.92
CA TYR A 105 9.44 7.87 26.30
C TYR A 105 9.75 8.80 27.47
N LYS A 106 8.97 9.88 27.55
CA LYS A 106 8.90 10.80 28.69
C LYS A 106 7.45 11.11 29.02
N ILE A 107 7.17 11.29 30.31
CA ILE A 107 5.85 11.71 30.81
C ILE A 107 6.01 13.13 31.34
N VAL A 108 5.16 14.05 30.88
CA VAL A 108 4.99 15.40 31.42
C VAL A 108 3.64 15.42 32.14
N ALA A 109 3.66 15.36 33.47
CA ALA A 109 2.46 15.46 34.30
C ALA A 109 2.20 16.93 34.65
N ILE A 110 0.94 17.34 34.64
CA ILE A 110 0.50 18.73 34.78
C ILE A 110 -0.63 18.77 35.81
N ASP A 111 -0.41 19.41 36.96
CA ASP A 111 -1.48 19.55 37.97
C ASP A 111 -2.52 20.61 37.56
N ASP A 112 -3.61 20.71 38.34
CA ASP A 112 -4.69 21.67 38.07
C ASP A 112 -4.25 23.14 38.16
N SER A 113 -3.10 23.41 38.76
CA SER A 113 -2.50 24.75 38.85
C SER A 113 -1.56 25.09 37.69
N GLY A 114 -1.34 24.13 36.77
CA GLY A 114 -0.43 24.25 35.64
C GLY A 114 1.04 23.99 35.96
N LEU A 115 1.36 23.42 37.13
CA LEU A 115 2.73 23.02 37.44
C LEU A 115 3.07 21.74 36.68
N GLU A 116 4.20 21.73 35.97
CA GLU A 116 4.65 20.58 35.19
C GLU A 116 5.81 19.82 35.85
N VAL A 117 5.76 18.50 35.80
CA VAL A 117 6.85 17.60 36.20
C VAL A 117 7.13 16.64 35.05
N THR A 118 8.39 16.63 34.59
CA THR A 118 8.85 15.76 33.49
C THR A 118 9.73 14.64 34.02
N THR A 119 9.47 13.40 33.60
CA THR A 119 10.33 12.26 33.93
C THR A 119 11.66 12.29 33.17
N PHE A 120 12.66 11.57 33.67
CA PHE A 120 13.83 11.21 32.86
C PHE A 120 13.41 10.39 31.63
N LEU A 121 14.30 10.32 30.64
CA LEU A 121 14.11 9.46 29.48
C LEU A 121 14.09 7.99 29.93
N GLN A 122 13.00 7.29 29.63
CA GLN A 122 12.84 5.88 29.90
C GLN A 122 12.73 5.09 28.60
N SER A 123 12.88 3.77 28.67
CA SER A 123 12.76 2.91 27.50
C SER A 123 12.08 1.58 27.83
N PHE A 124 11.45 0.98 26.82
CA PHE A 124 10.96 -0.39 26.87
C PHE A 124 11.21 -1.10 25.54
N SER A 125 11.23 -2.43 25.58
CA SER A 125 11.50 -3.27 24.40
C SER A 125 10.26 -4.07 24.01
N THR A 126 9.95 -4.12 22.71
CA THR A 126 8.89 -4.95 22.12
C THR A 126 9.43 -6.31 21.65
N LYS A 127 10.61 -6.74 22.12
CA LYS A 127 11.22 -8.02 21.76
C LYS A 127 10.33 -9.22 22.12
N ASP A 128 9.72 -9.17 23.31
CA ASP A 128 8.87 -10.22 23.84
C ASP A 128 7.37 -9.86 23.72
N MET A 129 7.04 -9.00 22.74
CA MET A 129 5.65 -8.66 22.43
C MET A 129 4.92 -9.91 21.95
N ALA A 130 3.84 -10.25 22.64
CA ALA A 130 3.03 -11.40 22.30
C ALA A 130 2.18 -11.10 21.05
N ASP A 131 2.02 -12.13 20.24
CA ASP A 131 1.01 -12.15 19.19
C ASP A 131 -0.12 -13.06 19.67
N THR A 132 -1.31 -12.50 19.83
CA THR A 132 -2.48 -13.21 20.36
C THR A 132 -3.65 -13.17 19.39
N VAL A 133 -3.43 -12.68 18.16
CA VAL A 133 -4.48 -12.54 17.16
C VAL A 133 -4.43 -13.75 16.25
N ALA A 134 -5.57 -14.43 16.10
CA ALA A 134 -5.66 -15.53 15.16
C ALA A 134 -5.51 -15.03 13.70
N PRO A 135 -4.84 -15.82 12.84
CA PRO A 135 -4.73 -15.49 11.42
C PRO A 135 -6.11 -15.43 10.76
N LYS A 136 -6.26 -14.60 9.72
CA LYS A 136 -7.49 -14.53 8.92
C LYS A 136 -7.26 -15.19 7.57
N LEU A 137 -8.18 -16.07 7.18
CA LEU A 137 -8.20 -16.63 5.83
C LEU A 137 -8.76 -15.60 4.85
N ILE A 138 -7.89 -15.05 3.99
CA ILE A 138 -8.25 -14.14 2.89
C ILE A 138 -8.92 -14.92 1.76
N TYR A 139 -8.42 -16.13 1.49
CA TYR A 139 -8.93 -17.03 0.47
C TYR A 139 -8.86 -18.45 1.00
N ASN A 140 -9.86 -19.28 0.71
CA ASN A 140 -9.85 -20.69 1.06
C ASN A 140 -10.91 -21.42 0.23
N ASN A 141 -10.48 -22.29 -0.67
CA ASN A 141 -11.40 -23.00 -1.56
C ASN A 141 -10.77 -24.29 -2.10
N THR A 142 -11.62 -25.17 -2.62
CA THR A 142 -11.19 -26.32 -3.42
C THR A 142 -10.85 -25.82 -4.83
N GLU A 143 -9.56 -25.72 -5.16
CA GLU A 143 -9.09 -25.31 -6.48
C GLU A 143 -9.52 -26.30 -7.57
N GLN A 144 -9.46 -27.59 -7.25
CA GLN A 144 -9.91 -28.63 -8.16
C GLN A 144 -10.28 -29.90 -7.42
N ILE A 145 -11.39 -30.50 -7.83
CA ILE A 145 -11.79 -31.85 -7.44
C ILE A 145 -11.78 -32.73 -8.69
N THR A 146 -11.06 -33.85 -8.62
CA THR A 146 -11.05 -34.90 -9.65
C THR A 146 -11.89 -36.09 -9.16
N ASP A 147 -11.91 -37.20 -9.91
CA ASP A 147 -12.59 -38.42 -9.47
C ASP A 147 -11.98 -39.06 -8.21
N ASN A 148 -10.72 -38.74 -7.90
CA ASN A 148 -9.95 -39.41 -6.86
C ASN A 148 -9.02 -38.48 -6.06
N ALA A 149 -9.04 -37.17 -6.31
CA ALA A 149 -8.18 -36.22 -5.64
C ALA A 149 -8.84 -34.86 -5.44
N LEU A 150 -8.28 -34.09 -4.51
CA LEU A 150 -8.67 -32.72 -4.19
C LEU A 150 -7.40 -31.87 -4.08
N ALA A 151 -7.39 -30.72 -4.74
CA ALA A 151 -6.48 -29.61 -4.46
C ALA A 151 -7.22 -28.56 -3.62
N LEU A 152 -6.72 -28.32 -2.41
CA LEU A 152 -7.23 -27.31 -1.49
C LEU A 152 -6.19 -26.19 -1.38
N ARG A 153 -6.61 -24.95 -1.61
CA ARG A 153 -5.75 -23.77 -1.43
C ARG A 153 -6.34 -22.85 -0.38
N TRP A 154 -5.46 -22.24 0.42
CA TRP A 154 -5.83 -21.13 1.27
C TRP A 154 -4.72 -20.07 1.30
N VAL A 155 -5.13 -18.83 1.52
CA VAL A 155 -4.27 -17.68 1.72
C VAL A 155 -4.64 -17.01 3.03
N SER A 156 -3.66 -16.77 3.90
CA SER A 156 -3.83 -16.03 5.15
C SER A 156 -3.23 -14.62 5.09
N ASP A 157 -3.71 -13.72 5.95
CA ASP A 157 -3.16 -12.37 6.10
C ASP A 157 -1.75 -12.33 6.70
N GLU A 158 -1.36 -13.39 7.39
CA GLU A 158 -0.02 -13.63 7.90
C GLU A 158 0.52 -15.02 7.54
N ASN A 159 1.77 -15.32 7.93
CA ASN A 159 2.37 -16.62 7.63
C ASN A 159 1.83 -17.69 8.57
N THR A 160 1.19 -18.73 8.01
CA THR A 160 0.66 -19.86 8.77
C THR A 160 1.32 -21.17 8.35
N ARG A 161 1.11 -22.22 9.15
CA ARG A 161 1.27 -23.62 8.78
C ARG A 161 -0.12 -24.24 8.67
N GLY A 162 -0.29 -25.24 7.80
CA GLY A 162 -1.56 -25.93 7.63
C GLY A 162 -1.54 -27.35 8.20
N THR A 163 -2.60 -27.71 8.93
CA THR A 163 -2.97 -29.12 9.17
C THR A 163 -4.36 -29.35 8.63
N ILE A 164 -4.52 -30.42 7.87
CA ILE A 164 -5.76 -30.78 7.19
C ILE A 164 -6.21 -32.14 7.68
N TYR A 165 -7.39 -32.18 8.27
CA TYR A 165 -8.08 -33.42 8.66
C TYR A 165 -9.16 -33.71 7.64
N TYR A 166 -9.24 -34.93 7.13
CA TYR A 166 -10.29 -35.29 6.17
C TYR A 166 -10.84 -36.68 6.42
N GLY A 167 -12.14 -36.85 6.15
CA GLY A 167 -12.84 -38.10 6.40
C GLY A 167 -14.08 -38.24 5.53
N ILE A 168 -14.66 -39.44 5.54
CA ILE A 168 -15.93 -39.70 4.86
C ILE A 168 -17.03 -38.96 5.62
N GLU A 169 -17.87 -38.21 4.90
CA GLU A 169 -18.97 -37.47 5.51
C GLU A 169 -19.93 -38.43 6.26
N GLY A 170 -20.25 -38.10 7.51
CA GLY A 170 -21.16 -38.88 8.35
C GLY A 170 -20.62 -40.22 8.86
N SER A 171 -19.39 -40.62 8.51
CA SER A 171 -18.80 -41.86 9.01
C SER A 171 -18.26 -41.69 10.44
N THR A 172 -18.63 -42.60 11.34
CA THR A 172 -18.08 -42.71 12.70
C THR A 172 -17.14 -43.91 12.87
N THR A 173 -17.05 -44.78 11.87
CA THR A 173 -16.27 -46.02 11.89
C THR A 173 -14.93 -45.91 11.17
N VAL A 174 -14.82 -44.98 10.20
CA VAL A 174 -13.58 -44.71 9.47
C VAL A 174 -12.92 -43.48 10.11
N ALA A 175 -11.72 -43.67 10.65
CA ALA A 175 -10.95 -42.58 11.24
C ALA A 175 -10.60 -41.51 10.18
N GLU A 176 -10.59 -40.25 10.60
CA GLU A 176 -10.09 -39.16 9.77
C GLU A 176 -8.59 -39.32 9.51
N LYS A 177 -8.15 -38.83 8.36
CA LYS A 177 -6.76 -38.83 7.90
C LYS A 177 -6.20 -37.42 7.98
N ILE A 178 -4.87 -37.31 8.05
CA ILE A 178 -4.17 -36.03 8.26
C ILE A 178 -3.19 -35.76 7.13
N VAL A 179 -3.20 -34.53 6.60
CA VAL A 179 -2.19 -33.97 5.70
C VAL A 179 -1.62 -32.70 6.34
N LYS A 180 -0.31 -32.48 6.26
CA LYS A 180 0.34 -31.30 6.85
C LYS A 180 1.11 -30.51 5.80
N ASP A 181 0.97 -29.18 5.84
CA ASP A 181 1.88 -28.23 5.18
C ASP A 181 2.60 -27.41 6.26
N GLY A 182 3.79 -27.88 6.64
CA GLY A 182 4.50 -27.38 7.82
C GLY A 182 5.26 -26.06 7.62
N ALA A 183 5.43 -25.60 6.38
CA ALA A 183 6.17 -24.37 6.08
C ALA A 183 5.34 -23.13 6.45
N LEU A 184 5.95 -22.16 7.14
CA LEU A 184 5.31 -20.88 7.43
C LEU A 184 5.31 -19.98 6.19
N LYS A 185 4.14 -19.79 5.58
CA LYS A 185 3.93 -18.92 4.39
C LYS A 185 2.49 -18.40 4.37
N LYS A 186 2.18 -17.46 3.48
CA LYS A 186 0.81 -16.93 3.36
C LYS A 186 -0.07 -17.78 2.46
N ASP A 187 0.49 -18.26 1.34
CA ASP A 187 -0.22 -19.01 0.31
C ASP A 187 0.14 -20.49 0.39
N HIS A 188 -0.86 -21.33 0.56
CA HIS A 188 -0.72 -22.75 0.72
C HIS A 188 -1.63 -23.48 -0.25
N ILE A 189 -1.09 -24.56 -0.83
CA ILE A 189 -1.88 -25.52 -1.58
C ILE A 189 -1.49 -26.93 -1.14
N VAL A 190 -2.49 -27.75 -0.88
CA VAL A 190 -2.32 -29.15 -0.46
C VAL A 190 -3.18 -30.06 -1.32
N TYR A 191 -2.74 -31.31 -1.42
CA TYR A 191 -3.37 -32.30 -2.27
C TYR A 191 -3.75 -33.51 -1.44
N ILE A 192 -5.00 -33.94 -1.58
CA ILE A 192 -5.52 -35.17 -0.99
C ILE A 192 -5.76 -36.15 -2.14
N TYR A 193 -5.22 -37.36 -2.02
CA TYR A 193 -5.24 -38.39 -3.05
C TYR A 193 -5.99 -39.65 -2.59
N ASN A 194 -6.21 -40.57 -3.54
CA ASN A 194 -6.80 -41.89 -3.31
C ASN A 194 -8.21 -41.81 -2.70
N LEU A 195 -8.98 -40.80 -3.11
CA LEU A 195 -10.39 -40.67 -2.78
C LEU A 195 -11.22 -41.60 -3.65
N LYS A 196 -12.39 -42.02 -3.14
CA LYS A 196 -13.34 -42.82 -3.92
C LYS A 196 -14.28 -41.90 -4.69
N ALA A 197 -14.45 -42.16 -5.99
CA ALA A 197 -15.42 -41.44 -6.80
C ALA A 197 -16.84 -41.58 -6.22
N HIS A 198 -17.62 -40.49 -6.28
CA HIS A 198 -18.99 -40.35 -5.79
C HIS A 198 -19.18 -40.56 -4.28
N GLN A 199 -18.10 -40.66 -3.50
CA GLN A 199 -18.16 -40.74 -2.04
C GLN A 199 -18.07 -39.33 -1.46
N PRO A 200 -19.04 -38.84 -0.68
CA PRO A 200 -18.92 -37.56 0.02
C PRO A 200 -17.85 -37.60 1.13
N TYR A 201 -17.10 -36.51 1.24
CA TYR A 201 -16.03 -36.27 2.21
C TYR A 201 -16.19 -34.89 2.86
N TYR A 202 -15.57 -34.73 4.04
CA TYR A 202 -15.30 -33.44 4.65
C TYR A 202 -13.79 -33.19 4.77
N VAL A 203 -13.41 -31.92 4.85
CA VAL A 203 -12.04 -31.45 5.12
C VAL A 203 -12.08 -30.35 6.17
N LYS A 204 -11.37 -30.50 7.29
CA LYS A 204 -11.12 -29.45 8.27
C LYS A 204 -9.71 -28.91 8.09
N LEU A 205 -9.61 -27.66 7.67
CA LEU A 205 -8.38 -26.88 7.60
C LEU A 205 -8.13 -26.23 8.96
N HIS A 206 -6.95 -26.43 9.53
CA HIS A 206 -6.43 -25.73 10.69
C HIS A 206 -5.20 -24.94 10.23
N ALA A 207 -5.29 -23.62 10.20
CA ALA A 207 -4.18 -22.73 9.87
C ALA A 207 -3.68 -22.06 11.16
N GLU A 208 -2.43 -22.34 11.52
CA GLU A 208 -1.79 -21.89 12.77
C GLU A 208 -0.62 -20.96 12.43
N ASP A 209 -0.53 -19.82 13.10
CA ASP A 209 0.59 -18.89 12.93
C ASP A 209 1.87 -19.38 13.65
N LYS A 210 2.84 -18.49 13.85
CA LYS A 210 4.07 -18.82 14.59
C LYS A 210 3.88 -18.80 16.12
N ALA A 211 2.97 -17.99 16.63
CA ALA A 211 2.68 -17.83 18.05
C ALA A 211 1.74 -18.93 18.59
N GLY A 212 1.12 -19.71 17.71
CA GLY A 212 0.17 -20.77 18.03
C GLY A 212 -1.28 -20.31 17.97
N ASN A 213 -1.58 -19.10 17.46
CA ASN A 213 -2.96 -18.70 17.22
C ASN A 213 -3.46 -19.42 15.96
N MET A 214 -4.74 -19.80 15.95
CA MET A 214 -5.28 -20.71 14.95
C MET A 214 -6.65 -20.24 14.44
N VAL A 215 -6.86 -20.46 13.14
CA VAL A 215 -8.18 -20.38 12.51
C VAL A 215 -8.52 -21.73 11.87
N GLU A 216 -9.80 -22.10 11.94
CA GLU A 216 -10.31 -23.34 11.37
C GLU A 216 -11.36 -23.05 10.29
N ASN A 217 -11.42 -23.89 9.27
CA ASN A 217 -12.55 -23.94 8.35
C ASN A 217 -12.87 -25.37 7.91
N THR A 218 -14.14 -25.67 7.66
CA THR A 218 -14.59 -26.99 7.19
C THR A 218 -15.24 -26.90 5.82
N PHE A 219 -14.81 -27.76 4.90
CA PHE A 219 -15.35 -27.92 3.56
C PHE A 219 -15.98 -29.30 3.40
N TYR A 220 -17.01 -29.38 2.57
CA TYR A 220 -17.64 -30.63 2.17
C TYR A 220 -17.54 -30.77 0.66
N PHE A 221 -17.23 -31.96 0.18
CA PHE A 221 -17.05 -32.19 -1.25
C PHE A 221 -17.30 -33.65 -1.62
N THR A 222 -17.65 -33.88 -2.88
CA THR A 222 -17.82 -35.22 -3.45
C THR A 222 -16.99 -35.32 -4.72
N PRO A 223 -15.98 -36.22 -4.79
CA PRO A 223 -15.21 -36.49 -6.00
C PRO A 223 -16.13 -36.96 -7.13
N ASN A 224 -16.48 -36.07 -8.05
CA ASN A 224 -17.35 -36.37 -9.19
C ASN A 224 -16.93 -35.51 -10.38
N SER A 225 -15.84 -35.93 -11.04
CA SER A 225 -15.27 -35.22 -12.17
C SER A 225 -14.90 -36.23 -13.26
N PRO A 226 -15.02 -35.86 -14.55
CA PRO A 226 -14.49 -36.68 -15.64
C PRO A 226 -12.95 -36.74 -15.63
N ILE A 227 -12.30 -35.80 -14.94
CA ILE A 227 -10.85 -35.78 -14.78
C ILE A 227 -10.46 -36.80 -13.71
N LYS A 228 -9.55 -37.69 -14.09
CA LYS A 228 -9.03 -38.78 -13.27
C LYS A 228 -7.52 -38.95 -13.36
N ASP A 229 -6.94 -39.74 -12.47
CA ASP A 229 -5.55 -40.17 -12.64
C ASP A 229 -5.36 -40.83 -14.02
N GLY A 230 -4.31 -40.43 -14.72
CA GLY A 230 -4.09 -40.79 -16.13
C GLY A 230 -4.66 -39.81 -17.17
N SER A 231 -5.59 -38.90 -16.82
CA SER A 231 -6.12 -37.90 -17.77
C SER A 231 -5.02 -36.98 -18.32
N LEU A 232 -5.06 -36.67 -19.61
CA LEU A 232 -4.09 -35.75 -20.21
C LEU A 232 -4.27 -34.34 -19.61
N MET A 233 -3.16 -33.69 -19.28
CA MET A 233 -3.15 -32.26 -19.05
C MET A 233 -3.33 -31.57 -20.40
N GLU A 234 -4.05 -30.47 -20.46
CA GLU A 234 -4.19 -29.65 -21.67
C GLU A 234 -4.07 -28.17 -21.29
N ILE A 235 -3.47 -27.39 -22.19
CA ILE A 235 -3.44 -25.92 -22.14
C ILE A 235 -4.37 -25.44 -23.26
N TYR A 236 -5.37 -24.65 -22.91
CA TYR A 236 -6.40 -24.18 -23.84
C TYR A 236 -6.77 -22.72 -23.56
N ALA A 237 -7.70 -22.18 -24.36
CA ALA A 237 -8.15 -20.79 -24.25
C ALA A 237 -7.02 -19.75 -24.23
N VAL A 238 -5.88 -20.05 -24.88
CA VAL A 238 -4.74 -19.12 -24.95
C VAL A 238 -5.17 -17.87 -25.69
N GLN A 239 -4.98 -16.70 -25.07
CA GLN A 239 -5.24 -15.37 -25.61
C GLN A 239 -4.03 -14.45 -25.38
N PRO A 240 -3.77 -13.50 -26.29
CA PRO A 240 -4.51 -13.29 -27.53
C PRO A 240 -4.05 -14.29 -28.64
N GLN A 241 -4.98 -14.76 -29.48
CA GLN A 241 -4.63 -15.59 -30.65
C GLN A 241 -4.30 -14.80 -31.92
N ALA A 242 -4.55 -13.50 -31.89
CA ALA A 242 -4.29 -12.54 -32.96
C ALA A 242 -3.84 -11.20 -32.34
N PHE A 243 -3.64 -10.16 -33.15
CA PHE A 243 -3.40 -8.82 -32.59
C PHE A 243 -4.62 -8.37 -31.78
N ASP A 244 -4.38 -7.99 -30.52
CA ASP A 244 -5.36 -7.48 -29.58
C ASP A 244 -4.76 -6.23 -28.95
N ALA A 245 -5.40 -5.07 -29.16
CA ALA A 245 -4.87 -3.79 -28.71
C ALA A 245 -5.01 -3.56 -27.19
N GLU A 246 -5.85 -4.33 -26.51
CA GLU A 246 -6.00 -4.26 -25.05
C GLU A 246 -4.91 -5.09 -24.37
N LEU A 247 -4.60 -6.24 -24.95
CA LEU A 247 -3.63 -7.20 -24.41
C LEU A 247 -2.22 -7.01 -24.95
N ILE A 248 -2.03 -6.34 -26.09
CA ILE A 248 -0.71 -6.13 -26.72
C ILE A 248 -0.46 -4.64 -26.95
N ARG A 249 0.61 -4.15 -26.32
CA ARG A 249 1.14 -2.78 -26.44
C ARG A 249 2.52 -2.81 -27.12
N PRO A 250 3.10 -1.64 -27.47
CA PRO A 250 4.40 -1.59 -28.11
C PRO A 250 5.53 -2.23 -27.29
N GLU A 251 5.48 -2.11 -25.96
CA GLU A 251 6.54 -2.58 -25.06
C GLU A 251 6.06 -3.60 -24.01
N SER A 252 4.80 -4.03 -24.08
CA SER A 252 4.25 -5.01 -23.15
C SER A 252 3.18 -5.89 -23.79
N ALA A 253 2.96 -7.07 -23.23
CA ALA A 253 1.85 -7.93 -23.61
C ALA A 253 1.33 -8.72 -22.42
N THR A 254 0.03 -8.91 -22.33
CA THR A 254 -0.64 -9.77 -21.36
C THR A 254 -1.13 -11.02 -22.07
N ILE A 255 -0.68 -12.18 -21.63
CA ILE A 255 -1.07 -13.47 -22.19
C ILE A 255 -1.91 -14.21 -21.14
N GLN A 256 -3.05 -14.76 -21.55
CA GLN A 256 -3.98 -15.48 -20.69
C GLN A 256 -4.24 -16.88 -21.24
N TRP A 257 -4.45 -17.86 -20.36
CA TRP A 257 -4.79 -19.23 -20.74
C TRP A 257 -5.44 -20.00 -19.61
N SER A 258 -6.01 -21.16 -19.92
CA SER A 258 -6.55 -22.08 -18.95
C SER A 258 -5.89 -23.46 -19.07
N THR A 259 -5.93 -24.22 -17.99
CA THR A 259 -5.42 -25.59 -17.91
C THR A 259 -6.50 -26.54 -17.41
N THR A 260 -6.42 -27.80 -17.81
CA THR A 260 -7.37 -28.83 -17.34
C THR A 260 -7.03 -29.36 -15.94
N LEU A 261 -5.82 -29.13 -15.46
CA LEU A 261 -5.35 -29.57 -14.15
C LEU A 261 -4.71 -28.39 -13.44
N VAL A 262 -5.12 -28.16 -12.18
CA VAL A 262 -4.60 -27.07 -11.37
C VAL A 262 -3.07 -27.11 -11.34
N CYS A 263 -2.45 -26.00 -11.68
CA CYS A 263 -1.00 -25.94 -11.85
C CYS A 263 -0.44 -24.57 -11.45
N ALA A 264 0.85 -24.55 -11.17
CA ALA A 264 1.64 -23.34 -11.41
C ALA A 264 2.13 -23.41 -12.86
N SER A 265 2.18 -22.26 -13.52
CA SER A 265 2.55 -22.17 -14.92
C SER A 265 3.43 -20.96 -15.20
N SER A 266 4.10 -20.98 -16.35
CA SER A 266 5.04 -19.94 -16.76
C SER A 266 5.07 -19.82 -18.27
N ILE A 267 5.44 -18.64 -18.75
CA ILE A 267 5.70 -18.39 -20.18
C ILE A 267 7.20 -18.24 -20.39
N SER A 268 7.71 -18.99 -21.36
CA SER A 268 9.04 -18.76 -21.92
C SER A 268 8.90 -18.13 -23.30
N TYR A 269 9.59 -17.01 -23.55
CA TYR A 269 9.43 -16.22 -24.78
C TYR A 269 10.77 -15.67 -25.33
N GLY A 270 10.77 -15.31 -26.62
CA GLY A 270 11.93 -14.76 -27.31
C GLY A 270 11.58 -14.23 -28.71
N THR A 271 12.53 -13.58 -29.39
CA THR A 271 12.31 -12.99 -30.73
C THR A 271 12.68 -13.95 -31.87
N LYS A 272 12.99 -15.21 -31.57
CA LYS A 272 13.37 -16.23 -32.56
C LYS A 272 12.56 -17.49 -32.30
N ALA A 273 11.87 -17.97 -33.33
CA ALA A 273 11.15 -19.24 -33.29
C ALA A 273 12.05 -20.39 -32.78
N GLY A 274 11.51 -21.21 -31.89
CA GLY A 274 12.22 -22.31 -31.23
C GLY A 274 13.26 -21.89 -30.18
N SER A 275 13.40 -20.60 -29.87
CA SER A 275 14.39 -20.09 -28.90
C SER A 275 13.80 -19.06 -27.96
N HIS A 276 13.50 -19.52 -26.74
CA HIS A 276 12.83 -18.77 -25.69
C HIS A 276 13.84 -18.42 -24.59
N GLY A 277 14.42 -17.22 -24.66
CA GLY A 277 15.53 -16.78 -23.79
C GLY A 277 15.10 -16.08 -22.50
N LYS A 278 13.81 -15.79 -22.33
CA LYS A 278 13.23 -15.19 -21.12
C LYS A 278 12.11 -16.06 -20.59
N THR A 279 11.92 -16.08 -19.27
CA THR A 279 10.81 -16.79 -18.61
C THR A 279 10.15 -15.90 -17.56
N VAL A 280 8.82 -15.90 -17.53
CA VAL A 280 7.98 -15.18 -16.56
C VAL A 280 7.01 -16.17 -15.93
N GLN A 281 6.83 -16.10 -14.61
CA GLN A 281 5.81 -16.90 -13.91
C GLN A 281 4.42 -16.29 -14.13
N ALA A 282 3.42 -17.14 -14.37
CA ALA A 282 2.04 -16.71 -14.39
C ALA A 282 1.55 -16.43 -12.96
N ASP A 283 0.62 -15.49 -12.81
CA ASP A 283 -0.10 -15.24 -11.54
C ASP A 283 0.83 -15.01 -10.33
N ASN A 284 2.04 -14.48 -10.57
CA ASN A 284 3.11 -14.35 -9.58
C ASN A 284 3.47 -15.69 -8.89
N GLY A 285 3.36 -16.79 -9.61
CA GLY A 285 3.60 -18.16 -9.13
C GLY A 285 2.42 -18.80 -8.40
N ALA A 286 1.23 -18.17 -8.41
CA ALA A 286 0.04 -18.76 -7.82
C ALA A 286 -0.42 -20.02 -8.58
N TYR A 287 -1.21 -20.83 -7.88
CA TYR A 287 -1.78 -22.07 -8.41
C TYR A 287 -3.23 -21.83 -8.80
N GLY A 288 -3.64 -22.33 -9.96
CA GLY A 288 -5.00 -22.16 -10.45
C GLY A 288 -5.28 -22.98 -11.70
N LEU A 289 -6.49 -22.83 -12.24
CA LEU A 289 -6.89 -23.36 -13.55
C LEU A 289 -6.80 -22.30 -14.64
N ASP A 290 -7.01 -21.04 -14.29
CA ASP A 290 -6.88 -19.88 -15.16
C ASP A 290 -5.62 -19.10 -14.81
N HIS A 291 -4.96 -18.57 -15.83
CA HIS A 291 -3.64 -18.00 -15.72
C HIS A 291 -3.48 -16.73 -16.55
N GLN A 292 -2.68 -15.82 -16.01
CA GLN A 292 -2.21 -14.62 -16.71
C GLN A 292 -0.71 -14.42 -16.51
N ALA A 293 0.00 -14.03 -17.57
CA ALA A 293 1.37 -13.52 -17.49
C ALA A 293 1.51 -12.20 -18.22
N ASP A 294 2.06 -11.20 -17.51
CA ASP A 294 2.37 -9.89 -18.04
C ASP A 294 3.86 -9.84 -18.45
N LEU A 295 4.10 -9.60 -19.74
CA LEU A 295 5.42 -9.49 -20.34
C LEU A 295 5.74 -8.01 -20.52
N GLY A 296 6.80 -7.52 -19.86
CA GLY A 296 7.32 -6.15 -20.01
C GLY A 296 8.62 -6.08 -20.81
N ASP A 297 9.11 -4.85 -21.01
CA ASP A 297 10.37 -4.54 -21.70
C ASP A 297 10.50 -5.22 -23.07
N LEU A 298 9.40 -5.25 -23.82
CA LEU A 298 9.35 -5.76 -25.18
C LEU A 298 9.82 -4.68 -26.17
N LYS A 299 10.34 -5.12 -27.31
CA LYS A 299 10.66 -4.21 -28.42
C LYS A 299 9.40 -3.95 -29.23
N PRO A 300 9.11 -2.70 -29.62
CA PRO A 300 8.01 -2.41 -30.52
C PRO A 300 8.16 -3.04 -31.90
N ASN A 301 7.04 -3.23 -32.60
CA ASN A 301 6.98 -3.82 -33.94
C ASN A 301 7.82 -5.10 -34.10
N THR A 302 7.81 -5.95 -33.08
CA THR A 302 8.66 -7.14 -33.00
C THR A 302 7.80 -8.36 -32.77
N ILE A 303 8.07 -9.41 -33.55
CA ILE A 303 7.44 -10.72 -33.36
C ILE A 303 8.12 -11.42 -32.18
N TYR A 304 7.32 -11.83 -31.22
CA TYR A 304 7.72 -12.69 -30.12
C TYR A 304 7.09 -14.06 -30.27
N TYR A 305 7.90 -15.09 -30.07
CA TYR A 305 7.51 -16.49 -30.01
C TYR A 305 7.51 -16.92 -28.56
N TYR A 306 6.54 -17.73 -28.16
CA TYR A 306 6.41 -18.17 -26.78
C TYR A 306 5.80 -19.56 -26.65
N VAL A 307 6.16 -20.22 -25.55
CA VAL A 307 5.57 -21.48 -25.09
C VAL A 307 5.13 -21.33 -23.65
N ILE A 308 3.99 -21.93 -23.33
CA ILE A 308 3.48 -22.02 -21.97
C ILE A 308 3.96 -23.35 -21.39
N ASN A 309 4.59 -23.29 -20.23
CA ASN A 309 5.03 -24.45 -19.47
C ASN A 309 4.17 -24.55 -18.21
N ALA A 310 3.52 -25.69 -18.04
CA ALA A 310 2.65 -25.96 -16.92
C ALA A 310 3.05 -27.27 -16.26
N ARG A 311 3.01 -27.30 -14.93
CA ARG A 311 3.21 -28.53 -14.16
C ARG A 311 2.01 -28.75 -13.27
N ASP A 312 1.20 -29.73 -13.64
CA ASP A 312 0.05 -30.17 -12.86
C ASP A 312 0.47 -30.50 -11.43
N CYS A 313 -0.35 -30.03 -10.50
CA CYS A 313 -0.11 -30.14 -9.08
C CYS A 313 -0.54 -31.48 -8.47
N LEU A 314 -1.59 -32.08 -9.01
CA LEU A 314 -2.18 -33.32 -8.52
C LEU A 314 -1.34 -34.51 -8.98
N TYR A 315 -1.19 -34.72 -10.29
CA TYR A 315 -0.59 -35.93 -10.86
C TYR A 315 0.85 -35.72 -11.35
N LYS A 316 1.44 -34.55 -11.06
CA LYS A 316 2.82 -34.16 -11.39
C LYS A 316 3.16 -34.24 -12.87
N LYS A 317 2.16 -34.11 -13.75
CA LYS A 317 2.34 -34.09 -15.20
C LYS A 317 2.94 -32.76 -15.63
N ASN A 318 3.88 -32.83 -16.55
CA ASN A 318 4.41 -31.64 -17.21
C ASN A 318 3.75 -31.52 -18.58
N MET A 319 3.44 -30.30 -18.96
CA MET A 319 3.00 -29.96 -20.30
C MET A 319 3.71 -28.70 -20.77
N THR A 320 4.18 -28.74 -22.01
CA THR A 320 4.56 -27.54 -22.75
C THR A 320 3.58 -27.42 -23.90
N SER A 321 3.02 -26.23 -24.09
CA SER A 321 2.14 -25.96 -25.21
C SER A 321 2.88 -26.07 -26.55
N ARG A 322 2.12 -26.03 -27.64
CA ARG A 322 2.72 -25.63 -28.93
C ARG A 322 3.33 -24.23 -28.83
N GLU A 323 4.20 -23.89 -29.77
CA GLU A 323 4.71 -22.53 -29.91
C GLU A 323 3.63 -21.61 -30.48
N TYR A 324 3.45 -20.47 -29.83
CA TYR A 324 2.59 -19.38 -30.25
C TYR A 324 3.44 -18.18 -30.61
N SER A 325 2.84 -17.19 -31.27
CA SER A 325 3.51 -15.93 -31.54
C SER A 325 2.54 -14.76 -31.48
N PHE A 326 3.04 -13.61 -31.06
CA PHE A 326 2.36 -12.33 -31.17
C PHE A 326 3.32 -11.28 -31.72
N SER A 327 2.78 -10.20 -32.29
CA SER A 327 3.57 -9.04 -32.71
C SER A 327 3.23 -7.87 -31.80
N THR A 328 4.22 -7.26 -31.16
CA THR A 328 4.02 -5.98 -30.49
C THR A 328 3.58 -4.95 -31.51
N SER A 329 2.70 -4.04 -31.10
CA SER A 329 2.28 -2.93 -31.95
C SER A 329 3.49 -2.03 -32.27
N VAL A 330 3.43 -1.36 -33.42
CA VAL A 330 4.29 -0.19 -33.64
C VAL A 330 3.98 0.84 -32.55
N PRO A 331 4.97 1.59 -32.06
CA PRO A 331 4.68 2.83 -31.34
C PRO A 331 3.84 3.68 -32.30
N GLN A 332 2.74 4.23 -31.84
CA GLN A 332 1.88 5.05 -32.70
C GLN A 332 2.54 6.40 -32.95
N LYS A 333 3.48 6.42 -33.90
CA LYS A 333 4.10 7.66 -34.36
C LYS A 333 3.10 8.44 -35.22
N VAL A 334 2.48 9.48 -34.67
CA VAL A 334 1.78 10.46 -35.48
C VAL A 334 2.83 11.24 -36.26
N LEU A 335 2.86 11.06 -37.58
CA LEU A 335 3.62 11.93 -38.47
C LEU A 335 2.87 13.25 -38.54
N GLY A 336 3.47 14.33 -38.04
CA GLY A 336 2.95 15.69 -38.20
C GLY A 336 2.66 15.95 -39.68
N VAL A 337 1.41 16.24 -40.02
CA VAL A 337 1.03 16.56 -41.40
C VAL A 337 1.39 18.02 -41.64
N LYS A 338 2.25 18.30 -42.63
CA LYS A 338 2.38 19.66 -43.19
C LYS A 338 1.09 19.97 -43.94
N ILE A 339 0.30 20.93 -43.45
CA ILE A 339 -0.81 21.50 -44.21
C ILE A 339 -0.25 22.35 -45.37
N GLY A 340 -0.84 22.21 -46.56
CA GLY A 340 -0.67 23.18 -47.66
C GLY A 340 -1.69 24.31 -47.57
N ASP A 341 -1.27 25.54 -47.88
CA ASP A 341 -1.87 26.86 -47.64
C ASP A 341 -3.36 27.11 -48.00
N ASN A 342 -4.15 26.10 -48.38
CA ASN A 342 -5.50 26.25 -48.90
C ASN A 342 -6.53 25.31 -48.24
N GLN A 343 -6.27 24.87 -47.02
CA GLN A 343 -7.21 24.05 -46.24
C GLN A 343 -7.76 24.86 -45.05
N THR A 344 -9.06 24.75 -44.83
CA THR A 344 -9.73 25.38 -43.68
C THR A 344 -9.32 24.66 -42.41
N ASP A 345 -8.94 25.45 -41.42
CA ASP A 345 -8.62 25.06 -40.04
C ASP A 345 -9.52 25.92 -39.15
N SER A 346 -10.66 25.34 -38.75
CA SER A 346 -11.78 26.07 -38.15
C SER A 346 -11.55 26.39 -36.66
N ASP A 347 -10.68 25.65 -35.97
CA ASP A 347 -10.30 25.94 -34.58
C ASP A 347 -8.89 26.54 -34.43
N GLY A 348 -8.13 26.61 -35.53
CA GLY A 348 -6.85 27.31 -35.64
C GLY A 348 -5.69 26.56 -35.02
N ASP A 349 -5.80 25.23 -34.87
CA ASP A 349 -4.83 24.40 -34.17
C ASP A 349 -3.69 23.86 -35.07
N GLY A 350 -3.73 24.21 -36.36
CA GLY A 350 -2.73 23.83 -37.34
C GLY A 350 -2.97 22.44 -37.96
N TYR A 351 -4.15 21.84 -37.77
CA TYR A 351 -4.69 20.71 -38.53
C TYR A 351 -5.90 21.14 -39.39
N PRO A 352 -6.06 20.63 -40.62
CA PRO A 352 -7.16 21.05 -41.47
C PRO A 352 -8.40 20.18 -41.23
N ASP A 353 -9.57 20.82 -41.20
CA ASP A 353 -10.87 20.21 -40.90
C ASP A 353 -11.11 18.88 -41.64
N SER A 354 -10.69 18.82 -42.90
CA SER A 354 -10.87 17.65 -43.77
C SER A 354 -10.11 16.40 -43.28
N LEU A 355 -8.94 16.60 -42.69
CA LEU A 355 -8.11 15.53 -42.16
C LEU A 355 -8.58 15.09 -40.78
N GLU A 356 -9.09 16.02 -39.99
CA GLU A 356 -9.71 15.75 -38.70
C GLU A 356 -10.95 14.87 -38.88
N VAL A 357 -11.87 15.24 -39.79
CA VAL A 357 -13.04 14.40 -40.11
C VAL A 357 -12.62 13.01 -40.59
N THR A 358 -11.61 12.90 -41.44
CA THR A 358 -11.11 11.62 -41.96
C THR A 358 -10.58 10.71 -40.84
N ASN A 359 -9.94 11.29 -39.83
CA ASN A 359 -9.42 10.57 -38.66
C ASN A 359 -10.43 10.51 -37.49
N HIS A 360 -11.68 10.90 -37.74
CA HIS A 360 -12.77 10.95 -36.78
C HIS A 360 -12.54 11.92 -35.60
N TYR A 361 -11.92 13.07 -35.82
CA TYR A 361 -11.76 14.19 -34.87
C TYR A 361 -12.65 15.38 -35.22
N ASN A 362 -13.05 16.14 -34.20
CA ASN A 362 -13.97 17.27 -34.32
C ASN A 362 -13.26 18.53 -34.88
N PRO A 363 -13.66 19.06 -36.05
CA PRO A 363 -13.01 20.21 -36.68
C PRO A 363 -13.21 21.57 -35.99
N TRP A 364 -14.07 21.62 -34.96
CA TRP A 364 -14.44 22.85 -34.27
C TRP A 364 -13.99 22.82 -32.80
N GLY A 365 -13.06 21.93 -32.46
CA GLY A 365 -12.51 21.77 -31.11
C GLY A 365 -12.36 20.31 -30.67
N TYR A 366 -12.12 20.11 -29.39
CA TYR A 366 -11.47 18.89 -28.89
C TYR A 366 -12.31 17.59 -28.98
N GLY A 367 -11.69 16.46 -29.36
CA GLY A 367 -12.25 15.10 -29.24
C GLY A 367 -12.62 14.39 -30.57
N ARG A 368 -13.10 13.14 -30.50
CA ARG A 368 -13.60 12.40 -31.68
C ARG A 368 -14.96 12.95 -32.17
N VAL A 369 -15.24 12.87 -33.47
CA VAL A 369 -16.57 13.14 -34.05
C VAL A 369 -17.56 12.13 -33.46
N VAL A 370 -18.39 12.59 -32.53
CA VAL A 370 -19.63 11.89 -32.23
C VAL A 370 -20.60 12.27 -33.33
N SER A 371 -20.94 11.33 -34.21
CA SER A 371 -22.07 11.51 -35.11
C SER A 371 -23.30 11.80 -34.22
N GLN A 372 -23.72 13.06 -34.18
CA GLN A 372 -24.75 13.67 -33.30
C GLN A 372 -24.20 14.52 -32.15
N LEU A 373 -23.58 15.67 -32.45
CA LEU A 373 -23.62 16.82 -31.55
C LEU A 373 -24.76 17.74 -31.96
N VAL A 374 -25.92 17.58 -31.33
CA VAL A 374 -26.80 18.75 -31.08
C VAL A 374 -27.36 18.81 -29.66
N ASN A 375 -27.69 17.73 -28.92
CA ASN A 375 -28.38 17.96 -27.64
C ASN A 375 -28.49 16.80 -26.61
N GLN A 376 -27.44 16.02 -26.27
CA GLN A 376 -27.52 15.08 -25.13
C GLN A 376 -26.23 14.98 -24.30
N GLN A 377 -26.41 14.75 -22.99
CA GLN A 377 -25.35 14.50 -22.01
C GLN A 377 -24.45 13.34 -22.44
N ILE A 378 -23.14 13.57 -22.35
CA ILE A 378 -22.09 12.56 -22.53
C ILE A 378 -22.37 11.40 -21.55
N SER A 379 -22.71 10.21 -22.06
CA SER A 379 -22.75 8.99 -21.27
C SER A 379 -21.56 8.11 -21.61
N TRP A 380 -20.52 8.21 -20.79
CA TRP A 380 -19.38 7.28 -20.75
C TRP A 380 -19.85 5.83 -20.68
N ASN A 381 -19.18 4.93 -21.39
CA ASN A 381 -19.44 3.50 -21.24
C ASN A 381 -18.95 3.00 -19.86
N VAL A 382 -19.31 1.76 -19.49
CA VAL A 382 -19.03 1.22 -18.14
C VAL A 382 -17.52 1.20 -17.84
N HIS A 383 -16.67 0.96 -18.84
CA HIS A 383 -15.22 0.91 -18.69
C HIS A 383 -14.63 2.31 -18.46
N GLU A 384 -15.03 3.28 -19.27
CA GLU A 384 -14.63 4.69 -19.13
C GLU A 384 -15.09 5.27 -17.79
N LYS A 385 -16.28 4.90 -17.29
CA LYS A 385 -16.77 5.29 -15.96
C LYS A 385 -15.88 4.75 -14.83
N SER A 386 -15.38 3.52 -14.95
CA SER A 386 -14.46 2.94 -13.97
C SER A 386 -13.14 3.70 -13.95
N GLN A 387 -12.52 3.91 -15.11
CA GLN A 387 -11.25 4.63 -15.23
C GLN A 387 -11.36 6.10 -14.77
N LEU A 388 -12.50 6.75 -15.02
CA LEU A 388 -12.80 8.08 -14.49
C LEU A 388 -12.91 8.10 -12.97
N THR A 389 -13.56 7.10 -12.39
CA THR A 389 -13.71 6.98 -10.93
C THR A 389 -12.34 6.77 -10.28
N ASP A 390 -11.51 5.92 -10.86
CA ASP A 390 -10.14 5.68 -10.38
C ASP A 390 -9.27 6.94 -10.50
N LEU A 391 -9.32 7.63 -11.65
CA LEU A 391 -8.61 8.89 -11.85
C LEU A 391 -9.07 9.96 -10.85
N GLN A 392 -10.38 10.09 -10.61
CA GLN A 392 -10.91 11.03 -9.61
C GLN A 392 -10.40 10.72 -8.21
N ASN A 393 -10.41 9.45 -7.79
CA ASN A 393 -9.96 9.03 -6.47
C ASN A 393 -8.46 9.27 -6.26
N ILE A 394 -7.64 9.18 -7.31
CA ILE A 394 -6.19 9.35 -7.22
C ILE A 394 -5.79 10.83 -7.35
N VAL A 395 -6.43 11.60 -8.24
CA VAL A 395 -6.07 13.00 -8.51
C VAL A 395 -6.59 13.92 -7.41
N ARG A 396 -7.82 13.72 -6.92
CA ARG A 396 -8.50 14.64 -6.00
C ARG A 396 -7.72 14.91 -4.70
N PRO A 397 -7.16 13.89 -3.99
CA PRO A 397 -6.32 14.13 -2.81
C PRO A 397 -5.04 14.92 -3.10
N GLN A 398 -4.57 14.97 -4.35
CA GLN A 398 -3.33 15.63 -4.74
C GLN A 398 -3.52 17.08 -5.18
N ILE A 399 -4.77 17.52 -5.34
CA ILE A 399 -5.16 18.85 -5.84
C ILE A 399 -6.13 19.57 -4.90
N ASP A 400 -6.24 19.14 -3.63
CA ASP A 400 -7.26 19.51 -2.61
C ASP A 400 -7.56 21.02 -2.38
N LYS A 401 -6.87 21.94 -3.07
CA LYS A 401 -7.09 23.39 -3.02
C LYS A 401 -7.40 24.04 -4.40
N ILE A 402 -7.43 23.26 -5.48
CA ILE A 402 -7.66 23.74 -6.85
C ILE A 402 -9.08 23.35 -7.24
N ASN A 403 -9.95 24.34 -7.42
CA ASN A 403 -11.29 24.10 -7.92
C ASN A 403 -11.25 23.94 -9.45
N LEU A 404 -11.33 22.71 -9.94
CA LEU A 404 -11.40 22.42 -11.37
C LEU A 404 -12.83 22.53 -11.87
N ASP A 405 -13.05 23.33 -12.89
CA ASP A 405 -14.32 23.35 -13.59
C ASP A 405 -14.53 22.03 -14.36
N THR A 406 -15.80 21.74 -14.66
CA THR A 406 -16.20 20.48 -15.29
C THR A 406 -15.56 20.29 -16.67
N ARG A 407 -15.35 21.37 -17.43
CA ARG A 407 -14.75 21.30 -18.78
C ARG A 407 -13.27 20.95 -18.69
N SER A 408 -12.53 21.59 -17.79
CA SER A 408 -11.12 21.28 -17.52
C SER A 408 -10.95 19.84 -17.03
N TRP A 409 -11.86 19.36 -16.18
CA TRP A 409 -11.84 17.97 -15.73
C TRP A 409 -11.98 16.98 -16.90
N TYR A 410 -12.87 17.25 -17.86
CA TYR A 410 -13.03 16.40 -19.03
C TYR A 410 -11.78 16.36 -19.92
N THR A 411 -11.05 17.47 -20.03
CA THR A 411 -9.76 17.50 -20.73
C THR A 411 -8.76 16.53 -20.11
N TYR A 412 -8.61 16.55 -18.79
CA TYR A 412 -7.69 15.66 -18.08
C TYR A 412 -8.12 14.20 -18.10
N ALA A 413 -9.43 13.96 -17.99
CA ALA A 413 -10.01 12.64 -18.15
C ALA A 413 -9.72 12.07 -19.54
N ASN A 414 -9.94 12.84 -20.60
CA ASN A 414 -9.67 12.40 -21.97
C ASN A 414 -8.17 12.18 -22.21
N ALA A 415 -7.32 13.04 -21.68
CA ALA A 415 -5.87 12.87 -21.73
C ALA A 415 -5.43 11.56 -21.05
N TYR A 416 -5.98 11.24 -19.89
CA TYR A 416 -5.65 9.99 -19.20
C TYR A 416 -6.17 8.76 -19.94
N ILE A 417 -7.45 8.77 -20.35
CA ILE A 417 -8.12 7.60 -20.93
C ILE A 417 -7.65 7.33 -22.36
N TYR A 418 -7.48 8.38 -23.17
CA TYR A 418 -7.20 8.25 -24.60
C TYR A 418 -5.86 8.84 -25.02
N GLY A 419 -5.34 9.81 -24.27
CA GLY A 419 -4.11 10.51 -24.60
C GLY A 419 -2.84 9.85 -24.09
N GLY A 420 -2.93 8.79 -23.28
CA GLY A 420 -1.75 8.10 -22.73
C GLY A 420 -0.98 8.88 -21.66
N TYR A 421 -1.58 9.93 -21.09
CA TYR A 421 -0.96 10.73 -20.05
C TYR A 421 -1.03 10.02 -18.69
N SER A 422 0.06 10.06 -17.92
CA SER A 422 0.05 9.48 -16.58
C SER A 422 -0.71 10.37 -15.59
N VAL A 423 -1.16 9.80 -14.46
CA VAL A 423 -1.74 10.59 -13.36
C VAL A 423 -0.80 11.73 -12.92
N SER A 424 0.51 11.50 -12.96
CA SER A 424 1.48 12.52 -12.58
C SER A 424 1.55 13.68 -13.58
N ASP A 425 1.34 13.42 -14.88
CA ASP A 425 1.22 14.44 -15.92
C ASP A 425 -0.05 15.28 -15.72
N ILE A 426 -1.16 14.61 -15.39
CA ILE A 426 -2.43 15.26 -15.08
C ILE A 426 -2.29 16.20 -13.87
N VAL A 427 -1.75 15.71 -12.75
CA VAL A 427 -1.59 16.50 -11.52
C VAL A 427 -0.64 17.68 -11.71
N ARG A 428 0.47 17.50 -12.44
CA ARG A 428 1.39 18.59 -12.78
C ARG A 428 0.71 19.64 -13.65
N SER A 429 -0.11 19.20 -14.62
CA SER A 429 -0.80 20.12 -15.51
C SER A 429 -1.86 20.94 -14.79
N ILE A 430 -2.62 20.32 -13.88
CA ILE A 430 -3.58 21.00 -13.00
C ILE A 430 -2.89 22.08 -12.15
N LYS A 431 -1.64 21.84 -11.74
CA LYS A 431 -0.82 22.78 -10.96
C LYS A 431 -0.12 23.86 -11.82
N GLY A 432 -0.42 23.92 -13.11
CA GLY A 432 0.04 24.96 -14.02
C GLY A 432 1.23 24.58 -14.90
N ALA A 433 1.69 23.32 -14.87
CA ALA A 433 2.70 22.85 -15.82
C ALA A 433 2.07 22.58 -17.20
N LYS A 434 2.84 22.71 -18.27
CA LYS A 434 2.39 22.38 -19.64
C LYS A 434 2.54 20.88 -19.96
N THR A 435 2.20 20.00 -19.01
CA THR A 435 2.47 18.56 -19.15
C THR A 435 1.37 17.79 -19.88
N VAL A 436 0.18 18.39 -20.05
CA VAL A 436 -0.96 17.79 -20.76
C VAL A 436 -1.42 18.73 -21.87
N HIS A 437 -1.62 18.18 -23.07
CA HIS A 437 -2.28 18.89 -24.15
C HIS A 437 -3.76 18.46 -24.27
N PRO A 438 -4.70 19.39 -24.53
CA PRO A 438 -6.11 19.05 -24.66
C PRO A 438 -6.45 18.15 -25.86
N ASN A 439 -5.61 18.19 -26.90
CA ASN A 439 -5.89 17.56 -28.21
C ASN A 439 -4.90 16.50 -28.66
N PHE A 440 -3.72 16.47 -28.06
CA PHE A 440 -2.65 15.60 -28.51
C PHE A 440 -2.45 14.49 -27.50
N SER A 441 -2.16 13.28 -27.95
CA SER A 441 -1.62 12.25 -27.06
C SER A 441 -0.28 12.70 -26.50
N LEU A 442 0.14 12.13 -25.37
CA LEU A 442 1.40 12.43 -24.71
C LEU A 442 2.58 12.30 -25.68
N GLU A 443 2.56 11.25 -26.53
CA GLU A 443 3.57 10.98 -27.54
C GLU A 443 3.71 12.13 -28.55
N VAL A 444 2.60 12.73 -28.98
CA VAL A 444 2.61 13.87 -29.91
C VAL A 444 3.02 15.15 -29.17
N TRP A 445 2.45 15.39 -27.99
CA TRP A 445 2.72 16.59 -27.20
C TRP A 445 4.20 16.74 -26.83
N GLN A 446 4.85 15.65 -26.45
CA GLN A 446 6.27 15.61 -26.08
C GLN A 446 7.23 16.01 -27.21
N THR A 447 6.79 15.90 -28.46
CA THR A 447 7.58 16.28 -29.63
C THR A 447 7.39 17.74 -30.04
N SER A 448 6.45 18.46 -29.42
CA SER A 448 6.19 19.87 -29.70
C SER A 448 7.27 20.78 -29.11
N ALA A 449 7.51 21.92 -29.76
CA ALA A 449 8.40 22.95 -29.24
C ALA A 449 7.89 23.54 -27.91
N ASP A 450 6.57 23.53 -27.69
CA ASP A 450 5.92 24.09 -26.50
C ASP A 450 5.97 23.18 -25.27
N TYR A 451 6.31 21.89 -25.42
CA TYR A 451 6.51 20.95 -24.30
C TYR A 451 7.92 21.03 -23.70
N GLN A 452 8.92 21.44 -24.51
CA GLN A 452 10.34 21.46 -24.14
C GLN A 452 10.79 22.75 -23.42
N LEU A 453 9.83 23.64 -23.10
CA LEU A 453 10.00 24.91 -22.38
C LEU A 453 9.20 24.89 -21.08
#